data_AF-A0A957FJE9-F1
#
_entry.id   AF-A0A957FJE9-F1
#
_cell.length_a   1.000
_cell.length_b   1.000
_cell.length_c   1.000
_cell.angle_alpha   90.00
_cell.angle_beta   90.00
_cell.angle_gamma   90.00
#
_symmetry.space_group_name_H-M   'P 1'
#
loop_
_entity.id
_entity.type
_entity.pdbx_description
1 polymer ?
#
loop_
_entity_poly.entity_id
_entity_poly.type
_entity_poly.pdbx_seq_one_letter_code
_entity_poly.pdbx_strand_id
1 'polypeptide(L)'
;QAVNARQVWSTYFQEASDAFLKPARAQALANAWEHLSVLVLFHPYLHAKSKLPAMGQADYWFYPRSLDHVLDLAYSLRSDKLQLTPDERRQLIQQGLQAEPWELISDLLHQLLGYLVVKEPASKRLPVRYPLYKFEDFTIGRSSTVQGHQVGNTGQSILVSSLHAQIETDQKQVRVRDLGSKNGTYVQNKKVDGNGVILQPSQTVYLGEVSDEACQLWFEPIGWYETHAADRSTLRTGTRHIDG
;
A
#
# COMPACT_ATOMS: atom_id res chain seq x y z
N GLN A 1 15.40 21.78 13.87
CA GLN A 1 16.32 20.83 13.21
C GLN A 1 15.60 19.99 12.15
N ALA A 2 14.55 19.23 12.49
CA ALA A 2 13.70 18.55 11.48
C ALA A 2 13.07 19.50 10.44
N VAL A 3 12.67 20.71 10.87
CA VAL A 3 12.16 21.78 9.98
C VAL A 3 13.22 22.22 8.96
N ASN A 4 14.49 22.30 9.37
CA ASN A 4 15.58 22.74 8.49
C ASN A 4 15.91 21.67 7.45
N ALA A 5 15.94 20.39 7.86
CA ALA A 5 16.12 19.27 6.96
C ALA A 5 14.99 19.19 5.92
N ARG A 6 13.73 19.35 6.35
CA ARG A 6 12.58 19.39 5.42
C ARG A 6 12.68 20.52 4.41
N GLN A 7 13.10 21.71 4.83
CA GLN A 7 13.26 22.84 3.93
C GLN A 7 14.32 22.57 2.86
N VAL A 8 15.48 22.04 3.26
CA VAL A 8 16.58 21.69 2.35
C VAL A 8 16.15 20.64 1.32
N TRP A 9 15.47 19.58 1.76
CA TRP A 9 14.94 18.56 0.86
C TRP A 9 13.86 19.12 -0.06
N SER A 10 12.90 19.89 0.47
CA SER A 10 11.82 20.48 -0.32
C SER A 10 12.37 21.35 -1.46
N THR A 11 13.37 22.20 -1.18
CA THR A 11 14.04 23.02 -2.19
C THR A 11 14.76 22.16 -3.23
N TYR A 12 15.52 21.16 -2.80
CA TYR A 12 16.21 20.25 -3.72
C TYR A 12 15.24 19.51 -4.65
N PHE A 13 14.13 19.01 -4.11
CA PHE A 13 13.13 18.31 -4.92
C PHE A 13 12.35 19.23 -5.84
N GLN A 14 12.08 20.47 -5.42
CA GLN A 14 11.51 21.48 -6.28
C GLN A 14 12.39 21.66 -7.53
N GLU A 15 13.67 21.94 -7.33
CA GLU A 15 14.66 22.16 -8.39
C GLU A 15 14.86 20.92 -9.27
N ALA A 16 14.94 19.74 -8.66
CA ALA A 16 15.05 18.49 -9.38
C ALA A 16 13.78 18.16 -10.19
N SER A 17 12.60 18.49 -9.67
CA SER A 17 11.31 18.19 -10.30
C SER A 17 11.10 18.93 -11.62
N ASP A 18 11.67 20.12 -11.75
CA ASP A 18 11.62 20.89 -13.00
C ASP A 18 12.35 20.16 -14.16
N ALA A 19 13.25 19.23 -13.85
CA ALA A 19 13.97 18.44 -14.84
C ALA A 19 13.16 17.25 -15.40
N PHE A 20 12.17 16.73 -14.68
CA PHE A 20 11.45 15.52 -15.06
C PHE A 20 9.93 15.62 -15.07
N LEU A 21 9.34 16.65 -14.45
CA LEU A 21 7.91 16.91 -14.50
C LEU A 21 7.55 17.92 -15.60
N LYS A 22 6.32 17.81 -16.11
CA LYS A 22 5.74 18.88 -16.94
C LYS A 22 5.58 20.15 -16.10
N PRO A 23 5.78 21.37 -16.64
CA PRO A 23 5.76 22.61 -15.87
C PRO A 23 4.49 22.82 -15.02
N ALA A 24 3.31 22.56 -15.59
CA ALA A 24 2.04 22.68 -14.88
C ALA A 24 1.93 21.70 -13.69
N ARG A 25 2.56 20.53 -13.80
CA ARG A 25 2.58 19.50 -12.77
C ARG A 25 3.59 19.83 -11.66
N ALA A 26 4.78 20.33 -12.04
CA ALA A 26 5.78 20.82 -11.08
C ALA A 26 5.21 21.97 -10.22
N GLN A 27 4.50 22.91 -10.83
CA GLN A 27 3.85 24.02 -10.13
C GLN A 27 2.75 23.54 -9.18
N ALA A 28 1.96 22.54 -9.58
CA ALA A 28 0.92 21.95 -8.72
C ALA A 28 1.48 21.25 -7.47
N LEU A 29 2.72 20.76 -7.54
CA LEU A 29 3.39 20.05 -6.45
C LEU A 29 4.30 20.94 -5.61
N ALA A 30 4.41 22.23 -5.92
CA ALA A 30 5.49 23.06 -5.38
C ALA A 30 5.49 23.17 -3.84
N ASN A 31 4.31 23.22 -3.25
CA ASN A 31 4.14 23.25 -1.79
C ASN A 31 3.93 21.85 -1.19
N ALA A 32 3.84 20.81 -2.01
CA ALA A 32 3.61 19.44 -1.56
C ALA A 32 4.92 18.74 -1.16
N TRP A 33 6.08 19.22 -1.61
CA TRP A 33 7.38 18.63 -1.31
C TRP A 33 7.78 18.68 0.17
N GLU A 34 7.20 19.58 0.96
CA GLU A 34 7.38 19.60 2.42
C GLU A 34 6.85 18.33 3.12
N HIS A 35 5.96 17.60 2.43
CA HIS A 35 5.42 16.33 2.86
C HIS A 35 6.28 15.12 2.46
N LEU A 36 7.35 15.33 1.69
CA LEU A 36 8.22 14.28 1.16
C LEU A 36 9.22 13.79 2.21
N SER A 37 8.72 13.30 3.34
CA SER A 37 9.61 12.90 4.44
C SER A 37 10.20 11.49 4.26
N VAL A 38 9.56 10.53 3.57
CA VAL A 38 10.08 9.15 3.50
C VAL A 38 9.80 8.39 2.21
N LEU A 39 8.87 8.86 1.37
CA LEU A 39 8.56 8.21 0.08
C LEU A 39 9.77 8.04 -0.83
N VAL A 40 10.73 8.98 -0.77
CA VAL A 40 11.97 8.92 -1.54
C VAL A 40 12.95 7.87 -1.01
N LEU A 41 12.92 7.58 0.30
CA LEU A 41 13.91 6.67 0.86
C LEU A 41 13.64 5.21 0.44
N PHE A 42 12.39 4.84 0.18
CA PHE A 42 12.01 3.42 0.19
C PHE A 42 11.03 2.94 -0.88
N HIS A 43 11.08 3.45 -2.12
CA HIS A 43 10.37 2.75 -3.22
C HIS A 43 10.99 2.88 -4.64
N PRO A 44 11.72 1.89 -5.18
CA PRO A 44 12.40 0.80 -4.50
C PRO A 44 13.87 1.18 -4.25
N TYR A 45 14.10 1.65 -3.03
CA TYR A 45 15.34 1.55 -2.24
C TYR A 45 16.59 2.17 -2.86
N LEU A 46 17.01 3.29 -2.29
CA LEU A 46 18.35 3.85 -2.51
C LEU A 46 19.41 2.79 -2.18
N HIS A 47 20.04 2.22 -3.20
CA HIS A 47 21.19 1.34 -3.03
C HIS A 47 22.32 2.12 -2.33
N ALA A 48 23.18 1.45 -1.55
CA ALA A 48 24.32 2.10 -0.87
C ALA A 48 25.33 2.81 -1.81
N LYS A 49 25.21 2.58 -3.13
CA LYS A 49 26.00 3.25 -4.18
C LYS A 49 25.36 4.52 -4.71
N SER A 50 24.16 4.85 -4.26
CA SER A 50 23.43 6.04 -4.67
C SER A 50 24.27 7.27 -4.33
N LYS A 51 24.50 8.11 -5.33
CA LYS A 51 25.29 9.34 -5.19
C LYS A 51 24.37 10.47 -4.78
N LEU A 52 23.83 10.34 -3.57
CA LEU A 52 23.08 11.42 -2.96
C LEU A 52 24.01 12.63 -2.80
N PRO A 53 23.53 13.85 -3.08
CA PRO A 53 24.31 15.05 -2.83
C PRO A 53 24.77 15.08 -1.38
N ALA A 54 25.99 15.58 -1.14
CA ALA A 54 26.56 15.72 0.19
C ALA A 54 25.74 16.74 0.99
N MET A 55 24.74 16.24 1.69
CA MET A 55 23.82 17.04 2.47
C MET A 55 24.42 17.18 3.87
N GLY A 56 25.31 18.15 4.07
CA GLY A 56 26.04 18.35 5.34
C GLY A 56 25.18 18.59 6.60
N GLN A 57 23.84 18.49 6.50
CA GLN A 57 22.89 18.49 7.61
C GLN A 57 21.87 17.32 7.56
N ALA A 58 21.88 16.45 6.53
CA ALA A 58 20.95 15.32 6.39
C ALA A 58 21.46 14.01 6.99
N ASP A 59 22.67 14.00 7.57
CA ASP A 59 23.23 12.84 8.27
C ASP A 59 22.25 12.21 9.27
N TYR A 60 21.37 13.01 9.88
CA TYR A 60 20.40 12.55 10.88
C TYR A 60 19.20 11.76 10.33
N TRP A 61 18.90 11.87 9.02
CA TRP A 61 17.80 11.10 8.39
C TRP A 61 18.26 9.72 7.90
N PHE A 62 19.57 9.54 7.67
CA PHE A 62 20.15 8.31 7.09
C PHE A 62 20.73 7.31 8.10
N TYR A 63 20.35 7.38 9.38
CA TYR A 63 20.70 6.35 10.37
C TYR A 63 19.48 5.49 10.74
N PRO A 64 18.98 4.62 9.84
CA PRO A 64 18.15 3.52 10.30
C PRO A 64 19.02 2.63 11.20
N ARG A 65 18.62 2.51 12.47
CA ARG A 65 19.32 1.67 13.45
C ARG A 65 19.15 0.18 13.17
N SER A 66 18.12 -0.20 12.42
CA SER A 66 17.82 -1.58 12.01
C SER A 66 16.90 -1.59 10.77
N LEU A 67 16.79 -2.76 10.15
CA LEU A 67 15.86 -3.01 9.04
C LEU A 67 14.40 -2.81 9.47
N ASP A 68 14.04 -3.20 10.70
CA ASP A 68 12.68 -2.98 11.23
C ASP A 68 12.34 -1.48 11.34
N HIS A 69 13.33 -0.65 11.69
CA HIS A 69 13.17 0.80 11.76
C HIS A 69 12.94 1.43 10.38
N VAL A 70 13.51 0.85 9.33
CA VAL A 70 13.23 1.22 7.93
C VAL A 70 11.81 0.88 7.54
N LEU A 71 11.32 -0.29 7.96
CA LEU A 71 9.98 -0.78 7.64
C LEU A 71 8.88 0.02 8.36
N ASP A 72 9.09 0.37 9.63
CA ASP A 72 8.19 1.26 10.39
C ASP A 72 8.14 2.69 9.83
N LEU A 73 9.27 3.19 9.35
CA LEU A 73 9.34 4.46 8.61
C LEU A 73 8.60 4.35 7.28
N ALA A 74 8.81 3.29 6.49
CA ALA A 74 8.11 3.12 5.21
C ALA A 74 6.58 3.03 5.39
N TYR A 75 6.11 2.40 6.47
CA TYR A 75 4.68 2.27 6.79
C TYR A 75 4.00 3.57 7.23
N SER A 76 4.75 4.53 7.78
CA SER A 76 4.16 5.71 8.45
C SER A 76 3.97 6.93 7.53
N LEU A 77 4.12 6.78 6.21
CA LEU A 77 4.12 7.93 5.30
C LEU A 77 3.17 7.83 4.11
N ARG A 78 1.95 8.28 4.37
CA ARG A 78 1.04 8.77 3.33
C ARG A 78 0.82 10.27 3.51
N SER A 79 1.06 11.03 2.44
CA SER A 79 0.62 12.42 2.32
C SER A 79 -0.46 12.47 1.25
N ASP A 80 -1.65 12.91 1.63
CA ASP A 80 -2.76 13.21 0.72
C ASP A 80 -2.42 14.31 -0.27
N LYS A 81 -1.49 15.20 0.10
CA LYS A 81 -1.05 16.34 -0.71
C LYS A 81 0.05 16.01 -1.72
N LEU A 82 0.79 14.91 -1.53
CA LEU A 82 1.92 14.53 -2.39
C LEU A 82 1.67 13.16 -3.02
N GLN A 83 0.90 13.16 -4.11
CA GLN A 83 0.58 11.96 -4.88
C GLN A 83 1.36 11.95 -6.18
N LEU A 84 2.49 11.23 -6.19
CA LEU A 84 3.30 10.99 -7.39
C LEU A 84 2.83 9.71 -8.09
N THR A 85 2.76 9.72 -9.42
CA THR A 85 2.53 8.49 -10.21
C THR A 85 3.74 7.56 -10.13
N PRO A 86 3.60 6.26 -10.50
CA PRO A 86 4.73 5.34 -10.53
C PRO A 86 5.93 5.81 -11.38
N ASP A 87 5.67 6.42 -12.53
CA ASP A 87 6.72 6.94 -13.41
C ASP A 87 7.34 8.23 -12.89
N GLU A 88 6.53 9.14 -12.33
CA GLU A 88 7.03 10.36 -11.65
C GLU A 88 7.96 9.97 -10.49
N ARG A 89 7.61 8.93 -9.73
CA ARG A 89 8.48 8.38 -8.67
C ARG A 89 9.77 7.83 -9.25
N ARG A 90 9.71 7.04 -10.33
CA ARG A 90 10.89 6.45 -10.96
C ARG A 90 11.84 7.53 -11.48
N GLN A 91 11.30 8.55 -12.15
CA GLN A 91 12.10 9.67 -12.68
C GLN A 91 12.69 10.52 -11.56
N LEU A 92 11.93 10.80 -10.50
CA LEU A 92 12.43 11.50 -9.33
C LEU A 92 13.64 10.77 -8.72
N ILE A 93 13.58 9.45 -8.66
CA ILE A 93 14.64 8.60 -8.11
C ILE A 93 15.87 8.60 -9.02
N GLN A 94 15.67 8.32 -10.30
CA GLN A 94 16.78 8.16 -11.24
C GLN A 94 17.45 9.49 -11.62
N GLN A 95 16.65 10.52 -11.86
CA GLN A 95 17.12 11.80 -12.37
C GLN A 95 17.28 12.82 -11.25
N GLY A 96 16.30 12.87 -10.34
CA GLY A 96 16.29 13.83 -9.25
C GLY A 96 17.27 13.47 -8.13
N LEU A 97 17.37 12.19 -7.75
CA LEU A 97 18.24 11.73 -6.67
C LEU A 97 19.53 11.08 -7.13
N GLN A 98 19.66 10.77 -8.43
CA GLN A 98 20.72 9.92 -8.97
C GLN A 98 20.87 8.62 -8.16
N ALA A 99 19.72 8.10 -7.73
CA ALA A 99 19.61 6.92 -6.89
C ALA A 99 19.67 5.67 -7.76
N GLU A 100 20.46 4.70 -7.31
CA GLU A 100 20.53 3.39 -7.95
C GLU A 100 19.45 2.49 -7.34
N PRO A 101 18.63 1.80 -8.16
CA PRO A 101 17.61 0.89 -7.65
C PRO A 101 18.27 -0.29 -6.93
N TRP A 102 17.78 -0.63 -5.74
CA TRP A 102 18.25 -1.80 -5.00
C TRP A 102 17.46 -3.05 -5.43
N GLU A 103 17.77 -3.56 -6.62
CA GLU A 103 17.09 -4.72 -7.23
C GLU A 103 17.03 -5.95 -6.31
N LEU A 104 18.07 -6.19 -5.51
CA LEU A 104 18.11 -7.29 -4.52
C LEU A 104 17.01 -7.22 -3.44
N ILE A 105 16.58 -6.01 -3.06
CA ILE A 105 15.47 -5.83 -2.12
C ILE A 105 14.12 -5.89 -2.86
N SER A 106 14.09 -5.54 -4.15
CA SER A 106 12.89 -5.69 -4.98
C SER A 106 12.36 -7.13 -4.92
N ASP A 107 13.22 -8.13 -5.07
CA ASP A 107 12.82 -9.55 -4.97
C ASP A 107 12.30 -9.94 -3.58
N LEU A 108 12.87 -9.36 -2.52
CA LEU A 108 12.45 -9.60 -1.13
C LEU A 108 11.06 -9.02 -0.84
N LEU A 109 10.69 -7.92 -1.46
CA LEU A 109 9.42 -7.21 -1.21
C LEU A 109 8.31 -7.69 -2.13
N HIS A 110 8.64 -8.07 -3.36
CA HIS A 110 7.71 -8.71 -4.29
C HIS A 110 7.54 -10.20 -4.00
N GLN A 111 7.93 -10.66 -2.81
CA GLN A 111 7.65 -12.03 -2.39
C GLN A 111 6.16 -12.17 -2.09
N LEU A 112 5.49 -13.00 -2.89
CA LEU A 112 4.08 -13.36 -2.72
C LEU A 112 3.89 -14.10 -1.39
N LEU A 113 3.03 -13.56 -0.52
CA LEU A 113 2.61 -14.20 0.74
C LEU A 113 1.43 -15.15 0.52
N GLY A 114 0.55 -14.81 -0.42
CA GLY A 114 -0.65 -15.58 -0.71
C GLY A 114 -1.67 -14.73 -1.46
N TYR A 115 -2.94 -15.03 -1.25
CA TYR A 115 -4.05 -14.36 -1.90
C TYR A 115 -5.05 -13.86 -0.88
N LEU A 116 -5.50 -12.61 -1.05
CA LEU A 116 -6.72 -12.12 -0.43
C LEU A 116 -7.88 -12.50 -1.34
N VAL A 117 -8.82 -13.26 -0.80
CA VAL A 117 -10.05 -13.60 -1.51
C VAL A 117 -11.15 -12.69 -1.01
N VAL A 118 -11.91 -12.12 -1.95
CA VAL A 118 -13.03 -11.23 -1.68
C VAL A 118 -14.29 -11.78 -2.33
N LYS A 119 -15.34 -11.95 -1.54
CA LYS A 119 -16.66 -12.39 -1.96
C LYS A 119 -17.65 -11.29 -1.65
N GLU A 120 -18.30 -10.75 -2.69
CA GLU A 120 -19.33 -9.73 -2.53
C GLU A 120 -20.73 -10.33 -2.31
N PRO A 121 -21.59 -9.61 -1.55
CA PRO A 121 -23.02 -9.89 -1.39
C PRO A 121 -23.74 -10.12 -2.71
N ALA A 122 -24.63 -11.10 -2.77
CA ALA A 122 -25.60 -11.28 -3.88
C ALA A 122 -24.99 -11.38 -5.29
N SER A 123 -23.68 -11.53 -5.42
CA SER A 123 -23.01 -11.67 -6.69
C SER A 123 -23.10 -13.11 -7.18
N LYS A 124 -23.66 -13.34 -8.38
CA LYS A 124 -23.47 -14.61 -9.10
C LYS A 124 -22.01 -14.81 -9.53
N ARG A 125 -21.15 -13.80 -9.35
CA ARG A 125 -19.73 -13.90 -9.68
C ARG A 125 -19.02 -14.66 -8.59
N LEU A 126 -18.15 -15.54 -9.03
CA LEU A 126 -17.21 -16.27 -8.19
C LEU A 126 -16.31 -15.29 -7.40
N PRO A 127 -15.82 -15.68 -6.21
CA PRO A 127 -14.95 -14.83 -5.38
C PRO A 127 -13.72 -14.35 -6.15
N VAL A 128 -13.38 -13.07 -5.99
CA VAL A 128 -12.22 -12.47 -6.64
C VAL A 128 -10.99 -12.69 -5.79
N ARG A 129 -9.85 -13.00 -6.42
CA ARG A 129 -8.59 -13.22 -5.71
C ARG A 129 -7.55 -12.20 -6.10
N TYR A 130 -6.90 -11.62 -5.10
CA TYR A 130 -5.86 -10.61 -5.20
C TYR A 130 -4.56 -11.19 -4.67
N PRO A 131 -3.44 -11.13 -5.41
CA PRO A 131 -2.14 -11.48 -4.82
C PRO A 131 -1.82 -10.49 -3.70
N LEU A 132 -1.31 -11.01 -2.58
CA LEU A 132 -0.77 -10.19 -1.50
C LEU A 132 0.74 -10.43 -1.41
N TYR A 133 1.51 -9.37 -1.66
CA TYR A 133 2.97 -9.36 -1.50
C TYR A 133 3.35 -8.91 -0.09
N LYS A 134 4.64 -8.96 0.25
CA LYS A 134 5.13 -8.40 1.51
C LYS A 134 5.08 -6.88 1.46
N PHE A 135 4.78 -6.25 2.60
CA PHE A 135 4.77 -4.79 2.75
C PHE A 135 3.76 -4.11 1.82
N GLU A 136 2.66 -4.81 1.52
CA GLU A 136 1.56 -4.31 0.72
C GLU A 136 0.48 -3.71 1.62
N ASP A 137 -0.22 -2.73 1.07
CA ASP A 137 -1.35 -2.08 1.69
C ASP A 137 -2.51 -2.11 0.71
N PHE A 138 -3.53 -2.89 1.08
CA PHE A 138 -4.70 -3.15 0.27
C PHE A 138 -5.92 -2.58 0.97
N THR A 139 -6.55 -1.57 0.36
CA THR A 139 -7.76 -0.95 0.90
C THR A 139 -9.01 -1.46 0.18
N ILE A 140 -10.08 -1.67 0.96
CA ILE A 140 -11.38 -2.12 0.47
C ILE A 140 -12.48 -1.15 0.94
N GLY A 141 -13.44 -0.89 0.05
CA GLY A 141 -14.54 0.03 0.31
C GLY A 141 -15.31 0.37 -0.97
N ARG A 142 -16.33 1.21 -0.87
CA ARG A 142 -17.14 1.61 -2.03
C ARG A 142 -16.54 2.72 -2.90
N SER A 143 -15.55 3.45 -2.37
CA SER A 143 -14.92 4.57 -3.10
C SER A 143 -14.11 4.05 -4.29
N SER A 144 -14.09 4.80 -5.39
CA SER A 144 -13.16 4.54 -6.50
C SER A 144 -11.70 4.87 -6.16
N THR A 145 -11.46 5.52 -5.02
CA THR A 145 -10.12 5.88 -4.54
C THR A 145 -9.42 4.78 -3.74
N VAL A 146 -10.09 3.64 -3.50
CA VAL A 146 -9.45 2.49 -2.85
C VAL A 146 -8.39 1.89 -3.77
N GLN A 147 -7.30 1.40 -3.16
CA GLN A 147 -6.15 0.85 -3.88
C GLN A 147 -6.24 -0.67 -4.10
N GLY A 148 -7.25 -1.33 -3.53
CA GLY A 148 -7.48 -2.77 -3.65
C GLY A 148 -8.78 -3.10 -4.38
N HIS A 149 -9.84 -3.37 -3.60
CA HIS A 149 -11.14 -3.80 -4.13
C HIS A 149 -12.21 -2.74 -3.92
N GLN A 150 -12.80 -2.28 -5.02
CA GLN A 150 -13.99 -1.45 -4.98
C GLN A 150 -15.24 -2.32 -4.88
N VAL A 151 -15.91 -2.25 -3.74
CA VAL A 151 -17.18 -2.94 -3.49
C VAL A 151 -18.31 -2.21 -4.23
N GLY A 152 -19.26 -2.98 -4.78
CA GLY A 152 -20.45 -2.45 -5.43
C GLY A 152 -21.38 -1.67 -4.49
N ASN A 153 -22.42 -1.05 -5.06
CA ASN A 153 -23.36 -0.21 -4.30
C ASN A 153 -24.79 -0.80 -4.27
N THR A 154 -24.91 -2.12 -4.20
CA THR A 154 -26.20 -2.85 -4.28
C THR A 154 -26.31 -3.90 -3.18
N GLY A 155 -27.54 -4.22 -2.75
CA GLY A 155 -27.77 -5.23 -1.72
C GLY A 155 -27.06 -4.89 -0.40
N GLN A 156 -26.51 -5.90 0.28
CA GLN A 156 -25.78 -5.69 1.54
C GLN A 156 -24.45 -4.96 1.37
N SER A 157 -23.96 -4.77 0.15
CA SER A 157 -22.75 -3.98 -0.10
C SER A 157 -22.91 -2.51 0.33
N ILE A 158 -24.14 -2.02 0.46
CA ILE A 158 -24.42 -0.66 0.98
C ILE A 158 -23.94 -0.47 2.43
N LEU A 159 -23.79 -1.56 3.19
CA LEU A 159 -23.28 -1.52 4.55
C LEU A 159 -21.76 -1.31 4.61
N VAL A 160 -21.06 -1.42 3.48
CA VAL A 160 -19.63 -1.18 3.39
C VAL A 160 -19.38 0.33 3.26
N SER A 161 -18.63 0.96 4.16
CA SER A 161 -18.16 2.35 4.03
C SER A 161 -17.32 2.62 2.76
N SER A 162 -17.21 3.88 2.35
CA SER A 162 -16.43 4.31 1.18
C SER A 162 -14.96 3.90 1.27
N LEU A 163 -14.37 4.04 2.46
CA LEU A 163 -13.08 3.50 2.86
C LEU A 163 -13.37 2.67 4.13
N HIS A 164 -13.39 1.35 4.03
CA HIS A 164 -13.95 0.49 5.08
C HIS A 164 -12.87 -0.18 5.90
N ALA A 165 -12.02 -0.95 5.23
CA ALA A 165 -10.99 -1.74 5.88
C ALA A 165 -9.70 -1.68 5.08
N GLN A 166 -8.62 -1.97 5.80
CA GLN A 166 -7.27 -2.03 5.28
C GLN A 166 -6.70 -3.41 5.58
N ILE A 167 -6.02 -3.99 4.60
CA ILE A 167 -5.20 -5.18 4.75
C ILE A 167 -3.75 -4.75 4.61
N GLU A 168 -2.99 -4.92 5.68
CA GLU A 168 -1.56 -4.63 5.72
C GLU A 168 -0.80 -5.95 5.79
N THR A 169 0.23 -6.11 4.96
CA THR A 169 1.09 -7.28 5.03
C THR A 169 2.50 -6.90 5.47
N ASP A 170 3.07 -7.61 6.44
CA ASP A 170 4.48 -7.43 6.79
C ASP A 170 5.35 -8.55 6.16
N GLN A 171 6.45 -8.95 6.81
CA GLN A 171 7.28 -10.06 6.35
C GLN A 171 6.55 -11.40 6.27
N LYS A 172 5.55 -11.66 7.11
CA LYS A 172 4.88 -12.97 7.22
C LYS A 172 3.40 -12.91 7.60
N GLN A 173 2.94 -11.77 8.10
CA GLN A 173 1.61 -11.61 8.68
C GLN A 173 0.74 -10.77 7.76
N VAL A 174 -0.55 -11.08 7.78
CA VAL A 174 -1.59 -10.29 7.14
C VAL A 174 -2.46 -9.73 8.27
N ARG A 175 -2.56 -8.41 8.38
CA ARG A 175 -3.35 -7.72 9.39
C ARG A 175 -4.54 -7.03 8.73
N VAL A 176 -5.72 -7.18 9.30
CA VAL A 176 -6.89 -6.37 8.94
C VAL A 176 -7.11 -5.27 9.96
N ARG A 177 -7.41 -4.07 9.48
CA ARG A 177 -7.86 -2.93 10.30
C ARG A 177 -9.18 -2.38 9.79
N ASP A 178 -10.03 -1.97 10.71
CA ASP A 178 -11.19 -1.13 10.39
C ASP A 178 -10.74 0.33 10.27
N LEU A 179 -11.16 1.02 9.21
CA LEU A 179 -10.79 2.42 8.95
C LEU A 179 -11.84 3.41 9.48
N GLY A 180 -12.48 3.08 10.60
CA GLY A 180 -13.57 3.87 11.18
C GLY A 180 -14.87 3.69 10.39
N SER A 181 -15.14 2.48 9.93
CA SER A 181 -16.33 2.18 9.15
C SER A 181 -17.60 2.34 10.01
N LYS A 182 -18.72 2.69 9.38
CA LYS A 182 -19.98 2.97 10.09
C LYS A 182 -20.51 1.74 10.82
N ASN A 183 -20.39 0.58 10.18
CA ASN A 183 -21.00 -0.67 10.63
C ASN A 183 -19.96 -1.65 11.21
N GLY A 184 -18.67 -1.35 11.07
CA GLY A 184 -17.57 -2.12 11.62
C GLY A 184 -17.07 -3.26 10.73
N THR A 185 -15.86 -3.69 11.02
CA THR A 185 -15.22 -4.90 10.46
C THR A 185 -15.19 -6.00 11.54
N TYR A 186 -15.41 -7.25 11.14
CA TYR A 186 -15.48 -8.38 12.07
C TYR A 186 -14.59 -9.53 11.59
N VAL A 187 -13.85 -10.18 12.48
CA VAL A 187 -13.11 -11.42 12.20
C VAL A 187 -13.70 -12.52 13.07
N GLN A 188 -14.16 -13.62 12.47
CA GLN A 188 -14.77 -14.74 13.22
C GLN A 188 -15.82 -14.26 14.24
N ASN A 189 -16.72 -13.39 13.79
CA ASN A 189 -17.82 -12.78 14.55
C ASN A 189 -17.40 -11.81 15.67
N LYS A 190 -16.11 -11.48 15.78
CA LYS A 190 -15.60 -10.50 16.75
C LYS A 190 -15.26 -9.21 16.04
N LYS A 191 -15.77 -8.08 16.54
CA LYS A 191 -15.49 -6.76 15.97
C LYS A 191 -14.01 -6.44 16.12
N VAL A 192 -13.40 -5.95 15.05
CA VAL A 192 -12.01 -5.47 15.00
C VAL A 192 -11.91 -4.16 15.76
N ASP A 193 -10.89 -4.03 16.61
CA ASP A 193 -10.57 -2.80 17.32
C ASP A 193 -9.55 -1.93 16.54
N GLY A 194 -9.15 -0.79 17.10
CA GLY A 194 -8.23 0.15 16.45
C GLY A 194 -6.82 -0.39 16.18
N ASN A 195 -6.40 -1.49 16.83
CA ASN A 195 -5.08 -2.09 16.62
C ASN A 195 -5.05 -3.10 15.45
N GLY A 196 -6.23 -3.47 14.94
CA GLY A 196 -6.37 -4.50 13.93
C GLY A 196 -6.15 -5.92 14.46
N VAL A 197 -6.43 -6.89 13.60
CA VAL A 197 -6.30 -8.33 13.90
C VAL A 197 -5.38 -8.98 12.89
N ILE A 198 -4.43 -9.78 13.36
CA ILE A 198 -3.62 -10.65 12.49
C ILE A 198 -4.51 -11.80 12.02
N LEU A 199 -4.71 -11.88 10.71
CA LEU A 199 -5.48 -12.93 10.05
C LEU A 199 -4.69 -14.23 10.01
N GLN A 200 -5.31 -15.27 10.56
CA GLN A 200 -4.89 -16.64 10.30
C GLN A 200 -5.50 -17.12 8.96
N PRO A 201 -4.86 -18.07 8.27
CA PRO A 201 -5.41 -18.67 7.06
C PRO A 201 -6.87 -19.09 7.24
N SER A 202 -7.69 -18.83 6.21
CA SER A 202 -9.11 -19.17 6.17
C SER A 202 -10.00 -18.50 7.22
N GLN A 203 -9.49 -17.56 8.02
CA GLN A 203 -10.37 -16.76 8.87
C GLN A 203 -11.20 -15.81 8.03
N THR A 204 -12.52 -15.94 8.13
CA THR A 204 -13.44 -15.03 7.47
C THR A 204 -13.50 -13.71 8.20
N VAL A 205 -13.30 -12.65 7.43
CA VAL A 205 -13.56 -11.28 7.80
C VAL A 205 -14.85 -10.85 7.11
N TYR A 206 -15.69 -10.12 7.85
CA TYR A 206 -16.93 -9.58 7.38
C TYR A 206 -16.90 -8.05 7.44
N LEU A 207 -17.37 -7.40 6.37
CA LEU A 207 -17.48 -5.95 6.30
C LEU A 207 -18.92 -5.52 6.53
N GLY A 208 -19.13 -4.68 7.55
CA GLY A 208 -20.40 -4.08 7.90
C GLY A 208 -21.29 -4.95 8.79
N GLU A 209 -21.45 -6.23 8.49
CA GLU A 209 -22.26 -7.15 9.31
C GLU A 209 -21.74 -8.59 9.25
N VAL A 210 -22.09 -9.40 10.24
CA VAL A 210 -21.72 -10.82 10.30
C VAL A 210 -22.84 -11.66 9.67
N SER A 211 -22.79 -11.85 8.36
CA SER A 211 -23.78 -12.65 7.62
C SER A 211 -23.17 -13.32 6.38
N ASP A 212 -23.85 -14.35 5.86
CA ASP A 212 -23.47 -14.97 4.58
C ASP A 212 -23.73 -14.09 3.36
N GLU A 213 -24.59 -13.09 3.54
CA GLU A 213 -24.89 -12.08 2.55
C GLU A 213 -23.95 -10.87 2.64
N ALA A 214 -23.05 -10.79 3.62
CA ALA A 214 -22.11 -9.70 3.76
C ALA A 214 -20.95 -9.78 2.74
N CYS A 215 -20.20 -8.68 2.61
CA CYS A 215 -18.92 -8.73 1.94
C CYS A 215 -17.93 -9.46 2.84
N GLN A 216 -17.41 -10.57 2.33
CA GLN A 216 -16.52 -11.46 3.04
C GLN A 216 -15.13 -11.41 2.41
N LEU A 217 -14.10 -11.48 3.24
CA LEU A 217 -12.74 -11.66 2.79
C LEU A 217 -11.98 -12.65 3.67
N TRP A 218 -11.03 -13.37 3.08
CA TRP A 218 -10.16 -14.29 3.80
C TRP A 218 -8.79 -14.37 3.12
N PHE A 219 -7.79 -14.80 3.89
CA PHE A 219 -6.42 -14.98 3.40
C PHE A 219 -6.14 -16.47 3.11
N GLU A 220 -5.59 -16.72 1.93
CA GLU A 220 -5.09 -18.02 1.47
C GLU A 220 -3.56 -17.94 1.27
N PRO A 221 -2.73 -18.53 2.15
CA PRO A 221 -1.28 -18.44 2.00
C PRO A 221 -0.78 -19.13 0.72
N ILE A 222 0.43 -18.77 0.28
CA ILE A 222 1.08 -19.44 -0.85
C ILE A 222 1.21 -20.95 -0.58
N GLY A 223 0.99 -21.78 -1.61
CA GLY A 223 1.01 -23.24 -1.50
C GLY A 223 -0.29 -23.90 -1.02
N TRP A 224 -1.24 -23.13 -0.47
CA TRP A 224 -2.57 -23.64 -0.08
C TRP A 224 -3.36 -24.24 -1.27
N TYR A 225 -3.04 -23.74 -2.46
CA TYR A 225 -3.61 -24.12 -3.76
C TYR A 225 -3.17 -25.47 -4.31
N GLU A 226 -1.96 -25.96 -3.98
CA GLU A 226 -1.47 -27.26 -4.48
C GLU A 226 -2.30 -28.42 -3.92
N THR A 227 -3.05 -28.17 -2.83
CA THR A 227 -3.94 -29.13 -2.16
C THR A 227 -5.44 -28.98 -2.49
N HIS A 228 -5.90 -27.88 -3.10
CA HIS A 228 -7.35 -27.58 -3.25
C HIS A 228 -7.71 -27.07 -4.66
N ALA A 229 -7.30 -27.83 -5.69
CA ALA A 229 -7.51 -27.50 -7.10
C ALA A 229 -8.99 -27.57 -7.53
N ALA A 230 -9.71 -26.45 -7.55
CA ALA A 230 -11.04 -26.41 -8.18
C ALA A 230 -11.44 -25.12 -8.90
N ASP A 231 -10.81 -23.95 -8.68
CA ASP A 231 -11.30 -22.75 -9.36
C ASP A 231 -10.21 -21.72 -9.68
N ARG A 232 -9.76 -21.73 -10.93
CA ARG A 232 -8.77 -20.79 -11.50
C ARG A 232 -9.42 -19.59 -12.20
N SER A 233 -10.75 -19.50 -12.25
CA SER A 233 -11.45 -18.60 -13.17
C SER A 233 -11.65 -17.15 -12.68
N THR A 234 -11.15 -16.81 -11.48
CA THR A 234 -11.37 -15.49 -10.86
C THR A 234 -10.15 -14.74 -10.35
N LEU A 235 -8.95 -15.16 -10.75
CA LEU A 235 -7.74 -14.42 -10.45
C LEU A 235 -7.84 -13.03 -11.09
N ARG A 236 -7.92 -11.99 -10.26
CA ARG A 236 -7.71 -10.61 -10.71
C ARG A 236 -6.38 -10.16 -10.13
N THR A 237 -5.46 -9.79 -11.00
CA THR A 237 -4.22 -9.13 -10.59
C THR A 237 -4.54 -7.70 -10.14
N GLY A 238 -5.17 -7.54 -8.98
CA GLY A 238 -5.41 -6.22 -8.44
C GLY A 238 -4.18 -5.71 -7.72
N THR A 239 -3.46 -4.87 -8.45
CA THR A 239 -2.70 -3.66 -8.07
C THR A 239 -1.76 -3.22 -9.21
N ARG A 240 -1.73 -3.94 -10.34
CA ARG A 240 -1.15 -3.42 -11.58
C ARG A 240 -2.19 -3.29 -12.70
N HIS A 241 -2.44 -2.04 -13.10
CA HIS A 241 -2.32 -1.72 -14.52
C HIS A 241 -0.87 -2.05 -14.89
N ILE A 242 -0.64 -3.23 -15.49
CA ILE A 242 0.56 -3.46 -16.29
C ILE A 242 0.16 -2.94 -17.67
N ASP A 243 0.21 -1.62 -17.84
CA ASP A 243 0.33 -1.10 -19.19
C ASP A 243 1.74 -1.48 -19.67
N GLY A 244 1.79 -2.12 -20.84
CA GLY A 244 3.03 -2.63 -21.44
C GLY A 244 3.98 -1.54 -21.94
#